data_AF-A0A832H2X3-F1
#
_entry.id   AF-A0A832H2X3-F1
#
_cell.length_a   1.000
_cell.length_b   1.000
_cell.length_c   1.000
_cell.angle_alpha   90.00
_cell.angle_beta   90.00
_cell.angle_gamma   90.00
#
_symmetry.space_group_name_H-M   'P 1'
#
loop_
_entity.id
_entity.type
_entity.pdbx_description
1 polymer ?
#
loop_
_entity_poly.entity_id
_entity_poly.type
_entity_poly.pdbx_seq_one_letter_code
_entity_poly.pdbx_strand_id
1 'polypeptide(L)'
;MPYSYHLIVEGNPALIYATRGGSPEKILPVLNPFLEKFWRERETFGEYADTPECLVAQLTVRFGFETAEDDFSNIRVGVHYNSGAQYLYWIGLNKDVQVWVPDEGYRKNPELGLAGCRQWITS
;
A
#
# COMPACT_ATOMS: atom_id res chain seq x y z
N MET A 1 12.01 -4.52 -11.71
CA MET A 1 12.34 -5.59 -10.73
C MET A 1 11.05 -6.21 -10.20
N PRO A 2 11.01 -7.52 -9.96
CA PRO A 2 9.79 -8.30 -9.78
C PRO A 2 9.19 -8.24 -8.37
N TYR A 3 9.50 -7.21 -7.58
CA TYR A 3 8.98 -7.11 -6.21
C TYR A 3 7.49 -6.81 -6.24
N SER A 4 6.67 -7.81 -5.92
CA SER A 4 5.22 -7.59 -5.76
C SER A 4 4.91 -7.04 -4.36
N TYR A 5 3.86 -6.25 -4.24
CA TYR A 5 3.55 -5.58 -2.99
C TYR A 5 2.06 -5.34 -2.79
N HIS A 6 1.68 -5.12 -1.54
CA HIS A 6 0.37 -4.56 -1.18
C HIS A 6 0.48 -3.14 -0.63
N LEU A 7 -0.51 -2.30 -0.93
CA LEU A 7 -0.82 -1.11 -0.16
C LEU A 7 -2.08 -1.40 0.67
N ILE A 8 -2.02 -1.02 1.95
CA ILE A 8 -3.06 -1.29 2.94
C ILE A 8 -3.34 0.02 3.64
N VAL A 9 -4.60 0.45 3.65
CA VAL A 9 -5.03 1.66 4.33
C VAL A 9 -5.73 1.26 5.63
N GLU A 10 -5.30 1.84 6.75
CA GLU A 10 -5.94 1.63 8.04
C GLU A 10 -7.44 1.92 7.98
N GLY A 11 -8.24 1.01 8.55
CA GLY A 11 -9.70 1.15 8.59
C GLY A 11 -10.42 0.84 7.28
N ASN A 12 -9.72 0.43 6.20
CA ASN A 12 -10.35 0.03 4.95
C ASN A 12 -10.07 -1.44 4.60
N PRO A 13 -11.09 -2.23 4.21
CA PRO A 13 -10.90 -3.64 3.83
C PRO A 13 -10.29 -3.83 2.43
N ALA A 14 -10.26 -2.79 1.59
CA ALA A 14 -9.69 -2.88 0.27
C ALA A 14 -8.16 -2.86 0.32
N LEU A 15 -7.56 -3.75 -0.47
CA LEU A 15 -6.14 -3.94 -0.63
C LEU A 15 -5.78 -3.65 -2.08
N ILE A 16 -4.73 -2.87 -2.29
CA ILE A 16 -4.15 -2.69 -3.62
C ILE A 16 -2.99 -3.66 -3.72
N TYR A 17 -2.96 -4.51 -4.73
CA TYR A 17 -1.88 -5.43 -5.04
C TYR A 17 -1.22 -5.05 -6.36
N ALA A 18 0.11 -4.98 -6.38
CA ALA A 18 0.87 -4.73 -7.58
C ALA A 18 1.99 -5.75 -7.75
N THR A 19 2.24 -6.21 -8.98
CA THR A 19 3.17 -7.34 -9.24
C THR A 19 4.63 -6.95 -9.44
N ARG A 20 4.97 -5.65 -9.49
CA ARG A 20 6.31 -5.16 -9.84
C ARG A 20 6.67 -3.90 -9.07
N GLY A 21 7.96 -3.62 -8.93
CA GLY A 21 8.46 -2.33 -8.44
C GLY A 21 8.28 -2.07 -6.94
N GLY A 22 7.85 -3.07 -6.19
CA GLY A 22 7.45 -2.97 -4.79
C GLY A 22 8.56 -2.92 -3.75
N SER A 23 9.81 -2.60 -4.09
CA SER A 23 10.86 -2.52 -3.08
C SER A 23 10.76 -1.20 -2.30
N PRO A 24 11.09 -1.16 -0.99
CA PRO A 24 10.99 0.05 -0.18
C PRO A 24 11.77 1.24 -0.75
N GLU A 25 12.94 0.98 -1.34
CA GLU A 25 13.82 1.98 -1.95
C GLU A 25 13.20 2.62 -3.21
N LYS A 26 12.22 1.97 -3.84
CA LYS A 26 11.50 2.49 -5.01
C LYS A 26 10.14 3.07 -4.63
N ILE A 27 9.38 2.37 -3.78
CA ILE A 27 8.02 2.78 -3.42
C ILE A 27 8.02 3.96 -2.46
N LEU A 28 8.80 3.94 -1.37
CA LEU A 28 8.72 4.98 -0.34
C LEU A 28 9.03 6.38 -0.88
N PRO A 29 10.03 6.59 -1.77
CA PRO A 29 10.29 7.91 -2.34
C PRO A 29 9.15 8.49 -3.18
N VAL A 30 8.22 7.65 -3.67
CA VAL A 30 7.06 8.09 -4.46
C VAL A 30 5.80 8.14 -3.59
N LEU A 31 5.61 7.14 -2.73
CA LEU A 31 4.45 7.02 -1.85
C LEU A 31 4.42 8.12 -0.79
N ASN A 32 5.55 8.46 -0.17
CA ASN A 32 5.57 9.47 0.89
C ASN A 32 5.16 10.87 0.37
N PRO A 33 5.74 11.40 -0.73
CA PRO A 33 5.28 12.67 -1.29
C PRO A 33 3.83 12.66 -1.74
N PHE A 34 3.36 11.52 -2.28
CA PHE A 34 1.95 11.33 -2.63
C PHE A 34 1.04 11.49 -1.41
N LEU A 35 1.38 10.81 -0.31
CA LEU A 35 0.62 10.87 0.95
C LEU A 35 0.67 12.26 1.58
N GLU A 36 1.84 12.91 1.62
CA GLU A 36 1.97 14.29 2.10
C GLU A 36 1.03 15.25 1.35
N LYS A 37 0.98 15.13 0.01
CA LYS A 37 0.06 15.91 -0.82
C LYS A 37 -1.40 15.59 -0.49
N PHE A 38 -1.76 14.31 -0.39
CA PHE A 38 -3.11 13.89 -0.01
C PHE A 38 -3.54 14.48 1.33
N TRP A 39 -2.70 14.37 2.36
CA TRP A 39 -3.01 14.89 3.70
C TRP A 39 -3.18 16.41 3.70
N ARG A 40 -2.30 17.13 2.99
CA ARG A 40 -2.41 18.59 2.84
C ARG A 40 -3.70 19.00 2.14
N GLU A 41 -4.12 18.27 1.11
CA GLU A 41 -5.40 18.51 0.43
C GLU A 41 -6.56 18.34 1.41
N ARG A 42 -6.60 17.25 2.21
CA ARG A 42 -7.64 17.04 3.22
C ARG A 42 -7.69 18.14 4.27
N GLU A 43 -6.53 18.56 4.77
CA GLU A 43 -6.41 19.68 5.72
C GLU A 43 -6.92 21.00 5.13
N THR A 44 -6.62 21.26 3.86
CA THR A 44 -7.00 22.49 3.17
C THR A 44 -8.51 22.56 2.94
N PHE A 45 -9.14 21.45 2.55
CA PHE A 45 -10.58 21.40 2.26
C PHE A 45 -11.44 21.12 3.51
N GLY A 46 -10.82 20.68 4.61
CA GLY A 46 -11.53 20.35 5.85
C GLY A 46 -12.43 19.12 5.73
N GLU A 47 -12.25 18.31 4.69
CA GLU A 47 -13.02 17.09 4.46
C GLU A 47 -12.28 15.91 5.10
N TYR A 48 -12.91 15.26 6.07
CA TYR A 48 -12.33 14.09 6.77
C TYR A 48 -13.25 12.86 6.75
N ALA A 49 -14.50 13.01 6.29
CA ALA A 49 -15.42 11.90 6.08
C ALA A 49 -14.84 10.92 5.04
N ASP A 50 -14.98 9.62 5.29
CA ASP A 50 -14.56 8.55 4.37
C ASP A 50 -13.10 8.65 3.93
N THR A 51 -12.22 9.16 4.82
CA THR A 51 -10.78 9.31 4.54
C THR A 51 -10.13 8.00 4.07
N PRO A 52 -10.36 6.84 4.72
CA PRO A 52 -9.77 5.57 4.26
C PRO A 52 -10.18 5.22 2.84
N GLU A 53 -11.47 5.33 2.51
CA GLU A 53 -12.04 5.03 1.19
C GLU A 53 -11.48 5.99 0.13
N CYS A 54 -11.43 7.29 0.45
CA CYS A 54 -10.86 8.32 -0.41
C CYS A 54 -9.38 8.02 -0.71
N LEU A 55 -8.62 7.62 0.30
CA LEU A 55 -7.20 7.31 0.12
C LEU A 55 -7.00 6.08 -0.76
N VAL A 56 -7.76 5.00 -0.55
CA VAL A 56 -7.72 3.82 -1.45
C VAL A 56 -8.04 4.21 -2.89
N ALA A 57 -9.07 5.04 -3.09
CA ALA A 57 -9.45 5.51 -4.42
C ALA A 57 -8.31 6.32 -5.08
N GLN A 58 -7.70 7.25 -4.36
CA GLN A 58 -6.60 8.04 -4.89
C GLN A 58 -5.33 7.21 -5.13
N LEU A 59 -5.01 6.26 -4.25
CA LEU A 59 -3.89 5.34 -4.46
C LEU A 59 -4.10 4.48 -5.71
N THR A 60 -5.33 4.03 -5.96
CA THR A 60 -5.65 3.24 -7.15
C THR A 60 -5.54 4.06 -8.43
N VAL A 61 -6.14 5.26 -8.44
CA VAL A 61 -6.30 6.06 -9.66
C VAL A 61 -5.05 6.90 -9.99
N ARG A 62 -4.46 7.56 -8.99
CA ARG A 62 -3.34 8.49 -9.19
C ARG A 62 -2.00 7.77 -9.03
N PHE A 63 -1.76 7.20 -7.86
CA PHE A 63 -0.50 6.50 -7.57
C PHE A 63 -0.32 5.24 -8.44
N GLY A 64 -1.38 4.46 -8.61
CA GLY A 64 -1.38 3.28 -9.47
C GLY A 64 -1.05 3.65 -10.93
N PHE A 65 -1.63 4.73 -11.45
CA PHE A 65 -1.32 5.20 -12.80
C PHE A 65 0.15 5.59 -12.97
N GLU A 66 0.71 6.35 -12.01
CA GLU A 66 2.10 6.77 -12.05
C GLU A 66 3.09 5.61 -11.94
N THR A 67 2.70 4.50 -11.30
CA THR A 67 3.58 3.35 -11.05
C THR A 67 3.38 2.17 -12.00
N ALA A 68 2.39 2.22 -12.89
CA ALA A 68 2.03 1.11 -13.77
C ALA A 68 3.06 0.84 -14.90
N GLU A 69 4.00 1.74 -15.19
CA GLU A 69 5.01 1.60 -16.26
C GLU A 69 4.39 1.12 -17.61
N ASP A 70 3.27 1.73 -18.02
CA ASP A 70 2.46 1.41 -19.21
C ASP A 70 1.77 0.03 -19.22
N ASP A 71 1.79 -0.73 -18.11
CA ASP A 71 1.14 -2.04 -17.98
C ASP A 71 0.17 -2.07 -16.79
N PHE A 72 -1.05 -1.58 -16.98
CA PHE A 72 -2.10 -1.52 -15.95
C PHE A 72 -2.61 -2.89 -15.47
N SER A 73 -2.26 -3.98 -16.15
CA SER A 73 -2.64 -5.34 -15.71
C SER A 73 -1.91 -5.78 -14.44
N ASN A 74 -0.87 -5.03 -14.06
CA ASN A 74 -0.02 -5.31 -12.91
C ASN A 74 -0.66 -4.90 -11.57
N ILE A 75 -1.68 -4.04 -11.56
CA ILE A 75 -2.37 -3.51 -10.37
C ILE A 75 -3.76 -4.11 -10.25
N ARG A 76 -4.14 -4.52 -9.03
CA ARG A 76 -5.44 -5.13 -8.71
C ARG A 76 -5.93 -4.56 -7.38
N VAL A 77 -7.23 -4.31 -7.30
CA VAL A 77 -7.91 -3.98 -6.04
C VAL A 77 -8.76 -5.18 -5.65
N GLY A 78 -8.67 -5.58 -4.39
CA GLY A 78 -9.44 -6.70 -3.84
C GLY A 78 -9.55 -6.61 -2.33
N VAL A 79 -10.08 -7.67 -1.71
CA VAL A 79 -10.25 -7.77 -0.25
C VAL A 79 -9.47 -8.94 0.37
N HIS A 80 -8.67 -9.61 -0.45
CA HIS A 80 -7.88 -10.77 -0.07
C HIS A 80 -6.40 -10.50 -0.27
N TYR A 81 -5.60 -10.99 0.67
CA TYR A 81 -4.16 -10.90 0.60
C TYR A 81 -3.60 -11.88 -0.43
N ASN A 82 -2.50 -11.52 -1.09
CA ASN A 82 -1.82 -12.37 -2.05
C ASN A 82 -0.56 -12.97 -1.41
N SER A 83 -0.43 -14.30 -1.43
CA SER A 83 0.73 -15.03 -0.89
C SER A 83 2.05 -14.70 -1.57
N GLY A 84 2.00 -14.17 -2.81
CA GLY A 84 3.16 -13.77 -3.59
C GLY A 84 3.74 -12.41 -3.22
N ALA A 85 3.03 -11.61 -2.40
CA ALA A 85 3.52 -10.30 -1.95
C ALA A 85 4.90 -10.42 -1.29
N GLN A 86 5.80 -9.52 -1.64
CA GLN A 86 7.15 -9.44 -1.05
C GLN A 86 7.26 -8.31 -0.03
N TYR A 87 6.42 -7.29 -0.16
CA TYR A 87 6.30 -6.18 0.77
C TYR A 87 4.83 -5.80 0.98
N LEU A 88 4.49 -5.41 2.20
CA LEU A 88 3.20 -4.83 2.53
C LEU A 88 3.45 -3.43 3.10
N TYR A 89 2.83 -2.41 2.53
CA TYR A 89 2.89 -1.04 3.00
C TYR A 89 1.58 -0.74 3.73
N TRP A 90 1.65 -0.63 5.04
CA TRP A 90 0.54 -0.20 5.87
C TRP A 90 0.60 1.31 6.05
N ILE A 91 -0.52 1.97 5.76
CA ILE A 91 -0.67 3.43 5.80
C ILE A 91 -1.70 3.76 6.88
N GLY A 92 -1.23 4.35 7.97
CA GLY A 92 -2.05 4.79 9.09
C GLY A 92 -2.75 6.11 8.80
N LEU A 93 -3.93 6.30 9.39
CA LEU A 93 -4.67 7.57 9.33
C LEU A 93 -3.98 8.67 10.15
N ASN A 94 -3.04 8.30 11.01
CA ASN A 94 -2.11 9.19 11.70
C ASN A 94 -0.91 9.61 10.83
N LYS A 95 -0.93 9.31 9.52
CA LYS A 95 0.10 9.60 8.51
C LYS A 95 1.36 8.72 8.60
N ASP A 96 1.37 7.71 9.45
CA ASP A 96 2.48 6.75 9.51
C ASP A 96 2.46 5.81 8.32
N VAL A 97 3.66 5.50 7.80
CA VAL A 97 3.85 4.44 6.80
C VAL A 97 4.78 3.39 7.39
N GLN A 98 4.28 2.17 7.47
CA GLN A 98 5.05 1.02 7.94
C GLN A 98 5.24 0.02 6.81
N VAL A 99 6.46 -0.47 6.67
CA VAL A 99 6.79 -1.52 5.71
C VAL A 99 6.88 -2.84 6.45
N TRP A 100 6.27 -3.86 5.86
CA TRP A 100 6.20 -5.20 6.41
C TRP A 100 6.70 -6.21 5.37
N VAL A 101 7.42 -7.23 5.85
CA VAL A 101 7.95 -8.32 5.03
C VAL A 101 7.25 -9.61 5.44
N PRO A 102 6.60 -10.33 4.51
CA PRO A 102 5.98 -11.62 4.78
C PRO A 102 6.95 -12.67 5.31
N ASP A 103 6.54 -13.31 6.41
CA ASP A 103 7.19 -14.52 6.92
C ASP A 103 6.61 -15.78 6.25
N GLU A 104 6.99 -16.95 6.75
CA GLU A 104 6.49 -18.23 6.24
C GLU A 104 4.99 -18.45 6.55
N GLY A 105 4.51 -17.95 7.69
CA GLY A 105 3.12 -17.98 8.10
C GLY A 105 2.21 -17.24 7.13
N TYR A 106 2.55 -16.01 6.75
CA TYR A 106 1.78 -15.29 5.71
C TYR A 106 1.78 -16.02 4.37
N ARG A 107 2.92 -16.58 3.93
CA ARG A 107 2.97 -17.29 2.64
C ARG A 107 2.06 -18.53 2.63
N LYS A 108 1.90 -19.20 3.78
CA LYS A 108 0.99 -20.35 3.95
C LYS A 108 -0.47 -19.92 4.13
N ASN A 109 -0.71 -18.79 4.80
CA ASN A 109 -2.04 -18.26 5.06
C ASN A 109 -2.04 -16.71 4.96
N PRO A 110 -2.23 -16.14 3.77
CA PRO A 110 -2.14 -14.68 3.55
C PRO A 110 -3.18 -13.88 4.33
N GLU A 111 -4.31 -14.49 4.68
CA GLU A 111 -5.38 -13.86 5.45
C GLU A 111 -4.98 -13.55 6.90
N LEU A 112 -3.81 -14.02 7.36
CA LEU A 112 -3.17 -13.51 8.58
C LEU A 112 -2.81 -12.01 8.46
N GLY A 113 -2.70 -11.49 7.24
CA GLY A 113 -2.34 -10.09 6.98
C GLY A 113 -1.02 -9.72 7.65
N LEU A 114 -0.99 -8.58 8.34
CA LEU A 114 0.22 -8.12 9.03
C LEU A 114 0.67 -9.04 10.18
N ALA A 115 -0.22 -9.87 10.74
CA ALA A 115 0.14 -10.80 11.81
C ALA A 115 1.04 -11.96 11.32
N GLY A 116 1.08 -12.23 10.00
CA GLY A 116 2.04 -13.14 9.37
C GLY A 116 3.26 -12.40 8.79
N CYS A 117 3.54 -11.19 9.25
CA CYS A 117 4.64 -10.40 8.74
C CYS A 117 5.54 -9.93 9.88
N ARG A 118 6.78 -9.59 9.51
CA ARG A 118 7.67 -8.82 10.38
C ARG A 118 7.81 -7.40 9.85
N GLN A 119 7.86 -6.43 10.75
CA GLN A 119 8.13 -5.07 10.35
C GLN A 119 9.55 -4.97 9.77
N TRP A 120 9.68 -4.26 8.66
CA TRP A 120 10.97 -3.93 8.07
C TRP A 120 11.59 -2.79 8.88
N ILE A 121 12.78 -3.05 9.41
CA ILE A 121 13.56 -2.06 10.15
C ILE A 121 14.78 -1.76 9.28
N THR A 122 14.93 -0.51 8.87
CA THR A 122 16.17 -0.01 8.25
C THR A 122 17.26 -0.02 9.31
N SER A 123 18.21 -0.94 9.19
CA SER A 123 19.47 -0.94 9.94
C SER A 123 20.42 0.14 9.44
#